data_AF-K3W4F1-F1
#
_entry.id   AF-K3W4F1-F1
#
_cell.length_a   1.000
_cell.length_b   1.000
_cell.length_c   1.000
_cell.angle_alpha   90.00
_cell.angle_beta   90.00
_cell.angle_gamma   90.00
#
_symmetry.space_group_name_H-M   'P 1'
#
loop_
_entity.id
_entity.type
_entity.pdbx_description
1 polymer ?
#
loop_
_entity_poly.entity_id
_entity_poly.type
_entity_poly.pdbx_seq_one_letter_code
_entity_poly.pdbx_strand_id
1 'polypeptide(L)'
;HLVPDDAMSAAARSAVDDGVSMRRPDRQRRTGATASRAAVAGRRRLEAARASRRAAAPVRPRRRRDSQKGRGRAETWVAVGGEADARETWKMEGVSRRPSCQVYNTLVLVFTRDRYLGGYPANRATRPNREKTSNSNALAVLVELHDELELPQGSWRGGAAAEEKGWKRLSGVEDTSMSDEPNTITPSTGPKTGDDEERQKTEEERLVDEIAERKDLIAALTGDTCEEIVHRVPHEKKLGQLEFKYHLLVEKKRLERELLKFQELYGDIYSEPCLICLDDIHVHASANLLVTFICCGGFICKSCARDIWDSDVGMDSCPLCRESLYSKTEAEEKARVMKLAKRCVIWAQSQVGQYMIVGTGGFEKQVQTGVEWVNKAAAQNYPSALYELSKIYRYGIASELEKSEEKANELLLKSANLGHALANSVLSNFYINGTNGFEADPDEFYFRASVAFALDNTDKNAARLLGSLHFKKHQILAEPSSYLACYYTNIWAKDESTGAAYYFYGQSLLRLANHLHGGYARNGSNAVPKVSFCLRISRDLGFNDARELLKEWETIGQNLCDNCSKEAKSGEKYKQCSKCKAQWYCSKECQVEAWRAGHKTDCKRAAILKFEDYLNAE
;
A
#
# COMPACT_ATOMS: atom_id res chain seq x y z
N HIS A 1 -37.40 47.67 35.24
CA HIS A 1 -37.02 48.13 36.60
C HIS A 1 -36.60 46.91 37.39
N LEU A 2 -35.29 46.69 37.48
CA LEU A 2 -34.45 46.96 38.66
C LEU A 2 -34.63 45.88 39.74
N VAL A 3 -33.53 45.15 39.96
CA VAL A 3 -33.27 44.20 41.06
C VAL A 3 -33.38 44.92 42.41
N PRO A 4 -33.65 44.20 43.51
CA PRO A 4 -32.65 44.22 44.58
C PRO A 4 -32.44 42.88 45.32
N ASP A 5 -31.33 42.89 46.04
CA ASP A 5 -30.66 41.84 46.81
C ASP A 5 -31.35 41.39 48.12
N ASP A 6 -30.82 40.27 48.60
CA ASP A 6 -30.40 39.97 49.98
C ASP A 6 -31.34 39.43 51.08
N ALA A 7 -30.71 38.50 51.81
CA ALA A 7 -30.76 38.26 53.26
C ALA A 7 -31.59 37.09 53.84
N MET A 8 -30.82 36.07 54.25
CA MET A 8 -30.75 35.47 55.60
C MET A 8 -32.01 34.92 56.29
N SER A 9 -31.93 33.64 56.69
CA SER A 9 -32.16 33.24 58.09
C SER A 9 -31.54 31.89 58.43
N ALA A 10 -30.93 31.85 59.60
CA ALA A 10 -30.20 30.76 60.21
C ALA A 10 -30.96 30.18 61.41
N ALA A 11 -30.71 28.91 61.73
CA ALA A 11 -30.62 28.27 63.06
C ALA A 11 -30.97 26.78 62.90
N ALA A 12 -30.28 25.74 63.37
CA ALA A 12 -29.18 25.45 64.31
C ALA A 12 -29.66 24.40 65.33
N ARG A 13 -28.70 23.51 65.70
CA ARG A 13 -28.66 22.53 66.82
C ARG A 13 -29.16 21.12 66.49
N SER A 14 -28.52 20.03 66.90
CA SER A 14 -27.22 19.74 67.54
C SER A 14 -27.08 18.20 67.57
N ALA A 15 -25.94 17.62 67.17
CA ALA A 15 -24.97 16.90 68.01
C ALA A 15 -25.46 15.51 68.53
N VAL A 16 -24.68 14.42 68.56
CA VAL A 16 -23.44 14.18 69.33
C VAL A 16 -22.91 12.75 69.00
N ASP A 17 -21.56 12.64 68.87
CA ASP A 17 -20.60 11.53 69.16
C ASP A 17 -20.71 10.13 68.50
N ASP A 18 -19.62 9.38 68.24
CA ASP A 18 -18.27 9.38 68.86
C ASP A 18 -17.21 8.64 68.00
N GLY A 19 -15.93 9.01 68.16
CA GLY A 19 -14.87 8.00 68.36
C GLY A 19 -13.67 7.83 67.39
N VAL A 20 -12.56 8.55 67.64
CA VAL A 20 -11.14 8.07 67.81
C VAL A 20 -10.40 7.41 66.60
N SER A 21 -9.11 7.58 66.26
CA SER A 21 -7.94 8.41 66.65
C SER A 21 -6.73 8.05 65.76
N MET A 22 -5.91 9.07 65.43
CA MET A 22 -4.45 9.13 65.17
C MET A 22 -3.66 8.01 64.45
N ARG A 23 -2.85 8.40 63.45
CA ARG A 23 -1.38 8.63 63.56
C ARG A 23 -0.75 9.08 62.23
N ARG A 24 0.10 10.13 62.26
CA ARG A 24 1.18 10.40 61.28
C ARG A 24 2.45 9.63 61.66
N PRO A 25 3.49 9.59 60.80
CA PRO A 25 4.56 10.59 60.96
C PRO A 25 5.19 11.15 59.66
N ASP A 26 5.87 12.28 59.88
CA ASP A 26 6.67 13.16 59.02
C ASP A 26 8.01 12.61 58.51
N ARG A 27 8.59 13.39 57.56
CA ARG A 27 10.02 13.74 57.29
C ARG A 27 10.49 13.33 55.87
N GLN A 28 11.30 14.10 55.12
CA GLN A 28 11.97 15.39 55.33
C GLN A 28 12.45 15.95 53.97
N ARG A 29 12.61 17.28 53.94
CA ARG A 29 13.21 18.12 52.87
C ARG A 29 14.65 17.74 52.49
N ARG A 30 15.04 18.09 51.25
CA ARG A 30 16.25 18.92 51.02
C ARG A 30 16.15 19.76 49.74
N THR A 31 16.64 20.98 49.91
CA THR A 31 16.64 22.17 49.04
C THR A 31 17.87 22.23 48.14
N GLY A 32 17.78 22.97 47.03
CA GLY A 32 18.96 23.43 46.28
C GLY A 32 18.60 24.29 45.07
N ALA A 33 18.51 25.60 45.28
CA ALA A 33 18.37 26.60 44.23
C ALA A 33 19.74 26.90 43.59
N THR A 34 19.78 27.09 42.27
CA THR A 34 20.65 28.08 41.62
C THR A 34 19.94 28.64 40.39
N ALA A 35 19.65 29.94 40.46
CA ALA A 35 19.35 30.77 39.30
C ALA A 35 20.65 31.49 38.91
N SER A 36 21.04 31.45 37.64
CA SER A 36 21.69 32.59 36.96
C SER A 36 21.95 32.32 35.47
N ARG A 37 21.38 33.23 34.65
CA ARG A 37 22.00 33.88 33.48
C ARG A 37 22.49 33.00 32.32
N ALA A 38 21.68 32.96 31.25
CA ALA A 38 22.14 33.17 29.87
C ALA A 38 20.96 33.44 28.92
N ALA A 39 20.44 34.66 28.95
CA ALA A 39 19.59 35.21 27.90
C ALA A 39 20.35 36.35 27.21
N VAL A 40 21.38 36.03 26.42
CA VAL A 40 21.92 36.90 25.33
C VAL A 40 22.67 36.00 24.34
N ALA A 41 21.97 35.44 23.35
CA ALA A 41 22.55 35.01 22.06
C ALA A 41 21.43 34.77 21.03
N GLY A 42 20.46 35.69 20.97
CA GLY A 42 19.64 35.86 19.79
C GLY A 42 20.35 36.79 18.81
N ARG A 43 20.23 36.49 17.51
CA ARG A 43 20.75 37.22 16.33
C ARG A 43 22.14 36.79 15.86
N ARG A 44 22.15 35.80 14.94
CA ARG A 44 23.01 35.73 13.73
C ARG A 44 22.87 34.37 13.02
N ARG A 45 21.66 33.99 12.55
CA ARG A 45 21.48 32.89 11.58
C ARG A 45 20.21 33.05 10.72
N LEU A 46 19.93 34.28 10.26
CA LEU A 46 18.83 34.55 9.32
C LEU A 46 19.25 35.41 8.10
N GLU A 47 20.55 35.54 7.85
CA GLU A 47 21.09 36.23 6.66
C GLU A 47 22.22 35.43 6.01
N ALA A 48 21.94 34.20 5.58
CA ALA A 48 22.88 33.41 4.77
C ALA A 48 22.17 32.53 3.72
N ALA A 49 21.00 32.95 3.24
CA ALA A 49 20.24 32.26 2.19
C ALA A 49 20.11 33.09 0.89
N ARG A 50 21.00 34.07 0.67
CA ARG A 50 21.10 34.84 -0.59
C ARG A 50 22.57 35.11 -0.95
N ALA A 51 23.27 34.06 -1.38
CA ALA A 51 24.46 34.07 -2.24
C ALA A 51 24.88 32.59 -2.34
N SER A 52 24.69 31.88 -3.45
CA SER A 52 25.59 32.00 -4.60
C SER A 52 25.01 31.20 -5.77
N ARG A 53 24.68 31.89 -6.88
CA ARG A 53 24.66 31.32 -8.24
C ARG A 53 25.86 31.92 -8.98
N ARG A 54 26.54 31.10 -9.80
CA ARG A 54 27.71 31.37 -10.65
C ARG A 54 29.04 31.45 -9.85
N ALA A 55 30.17 30.84 -10.22
CA ALA A 55 30.64 30.29 -11.50
C ALA A 55 31.78 29.23 -11.35
N ALA A 56 31.89 28.33 -12.34
CA ALA A 56 33.08 27.78 -13.02
C ALA A 56 34.16 26.89 -12.33
N ALA A 57 34.22 25.64 -12.86
CA ALA A 57 35.39 24.96 -13.48
C ALA A 57 36.32 24.03 -12.66
N PRO A 58 36.93 23.00 -13.31
CA PRO A 58 37.16 21.67 -12.73
C PRO A 58 38.63 21.35 -12.44
N VAL A 59 38.88 20.39 -11.53
CA VAL A 59 40.21 19.82 -11.26
C VAL A 59 40.29 18.39 -11.80
N ARG A 60 41.20 18.17 -12.77
CA ARG A 60 41.58 16.87 -13.34
C ARG A 60 42.79 16.25 -12.58
N PRO A 61 43.12 14.96 -12.82
CA PRO A 61 43.60 14.02 -11.80
C PRO A 61 45.12 13.89 -11.70
N ARG A 62 45.61 13.33 -10.59
CA ARG A 62 47.01 12.87 -10.45
C ARG A 62 47.16 11.38 -10.73
N ARG A 63 47.94 11.08 -11.77
CA ARG A 63 48.60 9.78 -12.04
C ARG A 63 49.77 9.55 -11.08
N ARG A 64 49.98 8.30 -10.63
CA ARG A 64 51.29 7.61 -10.43
C ARG A 64 51.03 6.10 -10.57
N ARG A 65 51.50 5.48 -11.67
CA ARG A 65 52.80 4.82 -11.91
C ARG A 65 52.90 3.41 -11.29
N ASP A 66 52.78 2.43 -12.19
CA ASP A 66 53.64 1.27 -12.42
C ASP A 66 54.27 0.53 -11.23
N SER A 67 53.95 -0.76 -11.13
CA SER A 67 55.01 -1.76 -11.14
C SER A 67 54.52 -3.07 -11.78
N GLN A 68 55.32 -3.55 -12.73
CA GLN A 68 55.16 -4.72 -13.57
C GLN A 68 56.26 -5.72 -13.15
N LYS A 69 55.90 -7.00 -12.98
CA LYS A 69 56.75 -8.22 -13.04
C LYS A 69 55.74 -9.39 -13.13
N GLY A 70 55.53 -10.06 -14.26
CA GLY A 70 56.46 -10.96 -14.98
C GLY A 70 56.39 -12.34 -14.33
N ARG A 71 56.20 -13.51 -14.98
CA ARG A 71 56.35 -13.97 -16.36
C ARG A 71 55.69 -15.36 -16.49
N GLY A 72 55.25 -15.71 -17.71
CA GLY A 72 55.39 -17.03 -18.34
C GLY A 72 54.50 -18.17 -17.81
N ARG A 73 54.03 -19.13 -18.60
CA ARG A 73 54.43 -19.58 -19.94
C ARG A 73 53.27 -20.42 -20.51
N ALA A 74 53.07 -20.33 -21.82
CA ALA A 74 52.15 -21.16 -22.58
C ALA A 74 52.68 -22.60 -22.71
N GLU A 75 51.78 -23.57 -22.96
CA GLU A 75 52.00 -24.65 -23.93
C GLU A 75 50.68 -25.39 -24.23
N THR A 76 50.38 -25.47 -25.53
CA THR A 76 49.34 -26.23 -26.22
C THR A 76 49.83 -27.64 -26.56
N TRP A 77 48.96 -28.67 -26.55
CA TRP A 77 48.96 -29.79 -27.52
C TRP A 77 47.56 -30.44 -27.65
N VAL A 78 47.30 -30.88 -28.89
CA VAL A 78 46.15 -31.59 -29.51
C VAL A 78 46.36 -33.12 -29.31
N ALA A 79 45.42 -34.09 -29.27
CA ALA A 79 44.47 -34.56 -30.29
C ALA A 79 43.70 -35.84 -29.82
N VAL A 80 42.46 -36.02 -30.33
CA VAL A 80 41.85 -37.23 -30.95
C VAL A 80 41.61 -38.55 -30.17
N GLY A 81 40.33 -38.98 -30.13
CA GLY A 81 39.88 -40.27 -30.70
C GLY A 81 39.24 -41.32 -29.77
N GLY A 82 38.06 -41.82 -30.15
CA GLY A 82 37.66 -43.23 -29.90
C GLY A 82 36.27 -43.47 -29.29
N GLU A 83 35.30 -43.85 -30.14
CA GLU A 83 34.10 -44.60 -29.75
C GLU A 83 34.44 -46.03 -29.28
N ALA A 84 33.71 -46.56 -28.29
CA ALA A 84 33.43 -47.99 -28.17
C ALA A 84 32.22 -48.27 -27.26
N ASP A 85 31.25 -48.98 -27.81
CA ASP A 85 30.17 -49.69 -27.12
C ASP A 85 30.72 -50.72 -26.12
N ALA A 86 30.14 -50.76 -24.92
CA ALA A 86 30.15 -51.95 -24.07
C ALA A 86 28.90 -52.00 -23.18
N ARG A 87 28.00 -52.93 -23.51
CA ARG A 87 26.97 -53.45 -22.61
C ARG A 87 27.65 -54.29 -21.53
N GLU A 88 27.61 -53.87 -20.27
CA GLU A 88 27.73 -54.80 -19.15
C GLU A 88 26.80 -54.41 -18.00
N THR A 89 25.99 -55.39 -17.60
CA THR A 89 25.11 -55.41 -16.45
C THR A 89 25.89 -55.62 -15.16
N TRP A 90 25.84 -54.69 -14.21
CA TRP A 90 26.17 -54.96 -12.81
C TRP A 90 25.21 -54.26 -11.84
N LYS A 91 24.71 -55.06 -10.89
CA LYS A 91 23.86 -54.67 -9.76
C LYS A 91 24.63 -53.82 -8.75
N MET A 92 23.86 -52.96 -8.06
CA MET A 92 24.27 -52.00 -7.04
C MET A 92 25.05 -52.59 -5.85
N GLU A 93 26.01 -51.81 -5.34
CA GLU A 93 26.02 -51.24 -3.97
C GLU A 93 27.22 -50.29 -3.81
N GLY A 94 27.02 -49.11 -3.20
CA GLY A 94 28.13 -48.22 -2.84
C GLY A 94 27.84 -46.72 -2.87
N VAL A 95 27.33 -46.23 -1.74
CA VAL A 95 27.17 -44.84 -1.30
C VAL A 95 28.17 -43.83 -1.90
N SER A 96 27.66 -42.78 -2.54
CA SER A 96 28.34 -41.47 -2.64
C SER A 96 27.30 -40.36 -2.55
N ARG A 97 27.43 -39.54 -1.50
CA ARG A 97 26.59 -38.38 -1.20
C ARG A 97 26.75 -37.33 -2.30
N ARG A 98 25.67 -37.04 -3.03
CA ARG A 98 25.53 -35.81 -3.82
C ARG A 98 24.52 -34.89 -3.13
N PRO A 99 24.76 -33.57 -3.00
CA PRO A 99 23.76 -32.66 -2.48
C PRO A 99 22.62 -32.54 -3.51
N SER A 100 21.43 -32.97 -3.13
CA SER A 100 20.22 -32.88 -3.96
C SER A 100 19.69 -31.45 -3.90
N CYS A 101 19.80 -30.69 -4.98
CA CYS A 101 19.04 -29.46 -5.16
C CYS A 101 17.93 -29.80 -6.16
N GLN A 102 16.84 -30.37 -5.65
CA GLN A 102 15.72 -30.77 -6.48
C GLN A 102 14.72 -29.63 -6.64
N VAL A 103 14.28 -29.50 -7.88
CA VAL A 103 13.31 -28.54 -8.39
C VAL A 103 11.94 -28.79 -7.75
N TYR A 104 11.45 -27.84 -6.95
CA TYR A 104 10.10 -27.89 -6.36
C TYR A 104 9.05 -27.57 -7.43
N ASN A 105 8.54 -28.58 -8.12
CA ASN A 105 7.23 -28.47 -8.76
C ASN A 105 6.16 -28.54 -7.65
N THR A 106 6.08 -27.51 -6.81
CA THR A 106 4.90 -27.34 -5.97
C THR A 106 3.78 -26.94 -6.93
N LEU A 107 2.79 -27.81 -7.04
CA LEU A 107 1.56 -27.59 -7.79
C LEU A 107 0.82 -26.37 -7.20
N VAL A 108 1.27 -25.16 -7.54
CA VAL A 108 0.51 -23.92 -7.32
C VAL A 108 -0.51 -23.86 -8.45
N LEU A 109 -1.46 -24.81 -8.44
CA LEU A 109 -2.71 -24.62 -9.15
C LEU A 109 -3.42 -23.47 -8.43
N VAL A 110 -3.52 -22.35 -9.12
CA VAL A 110 -4.31 -21.19 -8.72
C VAL A 110 -5.77 -21.62 -8.69
N PHE A 111 -6.22 -22.18 -7.57
CA PHE A 111 -7.64 -22.41 -7.32
C PHE A 111 -8.27 -21.09 -6.86
N THR A 112 -8.60 -20.21 -7.80
CA THR A 112 -9.58 -19.16 -7.54
C THR A 112 -10.96 -19.77 -7.56
N ARG A 113 -11.53 -20.04 -6.38
CA ARG A 113 -12.97 -20.24 -6.26
C ARG A 113 -13.60 -18.84 -6.34
N ASP A 114 -14.04 -18.45 -7.54
CA ASP A 114 -14.72 -17.17 -7.75
C ASP A 114 -16.04 -17.13 -6.99
N ARG A 115 -16.05 -16.35 -5.91
CA ARG A 115 -17.18 -15.57 -5.37
C ARG A 115 -16.59 -14.72 -4.22
N TYR A 116 -17.16 -13.54 -4.00
CA TYR A 116 -16.83 -12.57 -2.94
C TYR A 116 -15.78 -11.50 -3.29
N LEU A 117 -16.21 -10.53 -4.09
CA LEU A 117 -15.95 -9.11 -3.83
C LEU A 117 -17.31 -8.40 -3.81
N GLY A 118 -18.05 -8.55 -2.70
CA GLY A 118 -19.34 -7.90 -2.52
C GLY A 118 -19.96 -8.22 -1.16
N GLY A 119 -20.07 -7.21 -0.30
CA GLY A 119 -21.02 -7.17 0.83
C GLY A 119 -20.46 -7.43 2.24
N TYR A 120 -20.53 -6.40 3.08
CA TYR A 120 -20.68 -6.55 4.54
C TYR A 120 -22.09 -7.11 4.87
N PRO A 121 -22.28 -7.78 6.03
CA PRO A 121 -23.51 -8.52 6.30
C PRO A 121 -24.62 -7.65 6.88
N ALA A 122 -25.84 -7.84 6.38
CA ALA A 122 -27.07 -7.48 7.08
C ALA A 122 -27.90 -8.74 7.38
N ASN A 123 -28.12 -8.95 8.68
CA ASN A 123 -29.18 -9.67 9.38
C ASN A 123 -29.47 -11.17 9.17
N ARG A 124 -29.51 -11.85 10.33
CA ARG A 124 -30.07 -13.17 10.66
C ARG A 124 -31.41 -13.47 9.96
N ALA A 125 -31.52 -14.65 9.35
CA ALA A 125 -32.59 -15.62 9.65
C ALA A 125 -32.33 -17.00 9.01
N THR A 126 -32.53 -18.05 9.82
CA THR A 126 -32.95 -19.44 9.52
C THR A 126 -32.09 -20.38 8.65
N ARG A 127 -31.62 -21.47 9.29
CA ARG A 127 -31.07 -22.71 8.70
C ARG A 127 -32.16 -23.50 7.94
N PRO A 128 -31.76 -24.33 6.96
CA PRO A 128 -32.06 -25.77 7.07
C PRO A 128 -30.89 -26.69 6.72
N ASN A 129 -31.20 -27.99 6.71
CA ASN A 129 -30.41 -29.15 7.12
C ASN A 129 -29.37 -29.72 6.14
N ARG A 130 -28.50 -30.57 6.71
CA ARG A 130 -27.54 -31.52 6.11
C ARG A 130 -28.12 -32.37 4.98
N GLU A 131 -27.27 -32.68 4.00
CA GLU A 131 -27.18 -34.03 3.43
C GLU A 131 -25.73 -34.40 3.08
N LYS A 132 -25.36 -35.63 3.43
CA LYS A 132 -24.05 -36.25 3.20
C LYS A 132 -24.14 -37.09 1.93
N THR A 133 -23.20 -36.96 1.02
CA THR A 133 -22.88 -38.04 0.07
C THR A 133 -21.37 -38.18 -0.09
N SER A 134 -20.96 -39.43 -0.18
CA SER A 134 -19.62 -39.95 -0.02
C SER A 134 -18.97 -40.31 -1.35
N ASN A 135 -17.64 -40.19 -1.35
CA ASN A 135 -16.67 -41.10 -1.97
C ASN A 135 -16.37 -41.06 -3.48
N SER A 136 -15.08 -40.79 -3.73
CA SER A 136 -14.12 -41.57 -4.53
C SER A 136 -14.38 -41.75 -6.03
N ASN A 137 -13.66 -40.96 -6.84
CA ASN A 137 -12.67 -41.45 -7.82
C ASN A 137 -12.28 -40.28 -8.73
N ALA A 138 -11.08 -39.74 -8.50
CA ALA A 138 -10.44 -38.76 -9.38
C ALA A 138 -9.00 -39.23 -9.59
N LEU A 139 -8.69 -39.70 -10.81
CA LEU A 139 -7.38 -39.61 -11.46
C LEU A 139 -7.41 -40.32 -12.84
N ALA A 140 -6.72 -39.68 -13.79
CA ALA A 140 -6.44 -40.07 -15.19
C ALA A 140 -7.53 -39.75 -16.24
N VAL A 141 -7.36 -38.64 -16.98
CA VAL A 141 -6.79 -38.61 -18.35
C VAL A 141 -6.59 -37.13 -18.74
N LEU A 142 -5.40 -36.83 -19.28
CA LEU A 142 -5.04 -35.57 -19.94
C LEU A 142 -4.82 -35.87 -21.44
N VAL A 143 -4.99 -34.83 -22.26
CA VAL A 143 -4.40 -34.55 -23.59
C VAL A 143 -5.39 -34.43 -24.77
N GLU A 144 -5.40 -33.19 -25.30
CA GLU A 144 -5.69 -32.67 -26.65
C GLU A 144 -7.11 -32.76 -27.25
N LEU A 145 -7.64 -31.59 -27.67
CA LEU A 145 -7.86 -31.28 -29.09
C LEU A 145 -8.26 -29.81 -29.34
N HIS A 146 -7.87 -29.36 -30.53
CA HIS A 146 -8.01 -28.05 -31.19
C HIS A 146 -9.45 -27.60 -31.48
N ASP A 147 -9.58 -26.29 -31.71
CA ASP A 147 -10.49 -25.48 -32.54
C ASP A 147 -11.85 -25.99 -33.05
N GLU A 148 -12.75 -25.00 -33.19
CA GLU A 148 -14.05 -24.96 -33.86
C GLU A 148 -15.27 -25.49 -33.10
N LEU A 149 -16.22 -24.57 -32.80
CA LEU A 149 -17.65 -24.72 -33.15
C LEU A 149 -18.49 -23.52 -32.65
N GLU A 150 -18.86 -22.69 -33.64
CA GLU A 150 -20.19 -22.12 -33.91
C GLU A 150 -21.07 -21.54 -32.77
N LEU A 151 -21.25 -20.22 -32.85
CA LEU A 151 -22.34 -19.48 -32.23
C LEU A 151 -23.68 -19.78 -32.94
N PRO A 152 -24.80 -19.97 -32.21
CA PRO A 152 -26.11 -20.04 -32.86
C PRO A 152 -26.60 -18.66 -33.27
N GLN A 153 -26.94 -18.52 -34.55
CA GLN A 153 -27.72 -17.40 -35.08
C GLN A 153 -29.16 -17.45 -34.54
N GLY A 154 -29.60 -16.37 -33.90
CA GLY A 154 -30.98 -16.14 -33.50
C GLY A 154 -31.44 -14.77 -33.99
N SER A 155 -32.32 -14.79 -34.98
CA SER A 155 -32.85 -13.66 -35.74
C SER A 155 -33.64 -12.64 -34.93
N TRP A 156 -33.37 -11.36 -35.11
CA TRP A 156 -34.39 -10.31 -35.09
C TRP A 156 -34.10 -9.27 -36.19
N ARG A 157 -34.96 -9.25 -37.22
CA ARG A 157 -35.08 -8.18 -38.21
C ARG A 157 -36.24 -7.25 -37.81
N GLY A 158 -36.02 -5.96 -38.05
CA GLY A 158 -37.04 -4.90 -38.16
C GLY A 158 -36.89 -3.85 -37.06
N GLY A 159 -36.67 -2.55 -37.30
CA GLY A 159 -36.50 -1.72 -38.50
C GLY A 159 -36.12 -0.30 -38.02
N ALA A 160 -35.55 0.50 -38.93
CA ALA A 160 -35.01 1.88 -38.84
C ALA A 160 -35.74 2.87 -37.89
N ALA A 161 -35.18 3.97 -37.37
CA ALA A 161 -34.08 4.89 -37.71
C ALA A 161 -33.58 5.57 -36.39
N ALA A 162 -32.51 6.35 -36.22
CA ALA A 162 -31.70 7.21 -37.06
C ALA A 162 -30.38 7.60 -36.33
N GLU A 163 -29.37 8.03 -37.10
CA GLU A 163 -28.32 9.02 -36.78
C GLU A 163 -27.20 8.71 -35.75
N GLU A 164 -26.22 7.97 -36.25
CA GLU A 164 -24.79 8.33 -36.37
C GLU A 164 -24.32 9.71 -35.86
N LYS A 165 -23.45 9.74 -34.82
CA LYS A 165 -22.20 10.55 -34.77
C LYS A 165 -21.15 9.88 -33.89
N GLY A 166 -20.12 9.32 -34.53
CA GLY A 166 -18.86 8.94 -33.89
C GLY A 166 -17.84 10.08 -33.97
N TRP A 167 -16.98 10.19 -32.95
CA TRP A 167 -15.78 11.03 -32.98
C TRP A 167 -14.53 10.18 -33.07
N LYS A 168 -13.83 10.29 -34.21
CA LYS A 168 -12.40 9.95 -34.34
C LYS A 168 -11.59 11.25 -34.36
N ARG A 169 -10.65 11.31 -33.41
CA ARG A 169 -9.27 11.83 -33.47
C ARG A 169 -8.96 12.85 -34.58
N LEU A 170 -8.63 14.08 -34.18
CA LEU A 170 -7.94 15.06 -35.02
C LEU A 170 -6.55 15.35 -34.48
N SER A 171 -5.57 15.09 -35.35
CA SER A 171 -4.21 15.62 -35.35
C SER A 171 -4.08 16.55 -36.56
N GLY A 172 -3.34 17.65 -36.41
CA GLY A 172 -2.83 18.44 -37.53
C GLY A 172 -3.60 19.74 -37.78
N VAL A 173 -2.98 20.86 -37.41
CA VAL A 173 -3.28 22.18 -37.96
C VAL A 173 -2.12 22.52 -38.88
N GLU A 174 -2.42 22.71 -40.16
CA GLU A 174 -1.57 23.45 -41.10
C GLU A 174 -2.33 24.69 -41.57
N ASP A 175 -1.56 25.77 -41.67
CA ASP A 175 -1.91 27.12 -42.10
C ASP A 175 -2.23 27.22 -43.60
N THR A 176 -3.01 28.24 -43.97
CA THR A 176 -3.11 28.75 -45.35
C THR A 176 -2.60 30.18 -45.45
N SER A 177 -1.45 30.31 -46.13
CA SER A 177 -1.05 31.29 -47.17
C SER A 177 -1.32 32.79 -46.99
N MET A 178 -0.26 33.60 -47.16
CA MET A 178 -0.16 34.57 -48.25
C MET A 178 1.32 34.82 -48.61
N SER A 179 1.54 34.91 -49.92
CA SER A 179 2.79 34.93 -50.69
C SER A 179 3.51 36.28 -50.72
N ASP A 180 4.84 36.25 -50.80
CA ASP A 180 5.65 36.92 -51.84
C ASP A 180 7.15 36.53 -51.73
N GLU A 181 7.77 36.19 -52.86
CA GLU A 181 9.20 35.90 -53.10
C GLU A 181 9.61 36.66 -54.38
N PRO A 182 10.90 36.77 -54.80
CA PRO A 182 12.15 36.28 -54.18
C PRO A 182 13.32 37.28 -54.24
N ASN A 183 14.43 37.00 -53.54
CA ASN A 183 15.76 37.24 -54.13
C ASN A 183 16.88 36.40 -53.48
N THR A 184 17.51 35.63 -54.36
CA THR A 184 18.71 34.79 -54.30
C THR A 184 19.87 35.25 -53.42
N ILE A 185 20.41 34.37 -52.57
CA ILE A 185 21.86 34.10 -52.36
C ILE A 185 22.04 32.65 -51.84
N THR A 186 22.91 31.85 -52.47
CA THR A 186 23.43 30.54 -51.99
C THR A 186 24.84 30.71 -51.36
N PRO A 187 25.46 29.66 -50.79
CA PRO A 187 25.50 29.33 -49.37
C PRO A 187 26.86 29.64 -48.72
N SER A 188 26.87 30.18 -47.51
CA SER A 188 28.10 30.36 -46.71
C SER A 188 28.27 29.21 -45.72
N THR A 189 29.21 28.32 -46.04
CA THR A 189 29.83 27.33 -45.15
C THR A 189 30.38 27.99 -43.88
N GLY A 190 29.92 27.53 -42.72
CA GLY A 190 30.40 27.88 -41.38
C GLY A 190 30.03 26.79 -40.37
N PRO A 191 30.79 26.62 -39.29
CA PRO A 191 31.42 25.34 -38.94
C PRO A 191 30.47 24.34 -38.29
N LYS A 192 30.72 23.06 -38.58
CA LYS A 192 30.23 21.93 -37.79
C LYS A 192 30.74 22.08 -36.36
N THR A 193 29.92 22.64 -35.47
CA THR A 193 30.05 22.38 -34.04
C THR A 193 29.38 21.04 -33.79
N GLY A 194 30.22 20.04 -33.56
CA GLY A 194 29.77 18.76 -33.01
C GLY A 194 29.33 19.02 -31.58
N ASP A 195 28.05 19.32 -31.43
CA ASP A 195 27.38 19.35 -30.14
C ASP A 195 26.74 17.97 -29.93
N ASP A 196 27.60 16.95 -29.71
CA ASP A 196 27.18 15.76 -28.99
C ASP A 196 27.07 16.14 -27.50
N GLU A 197 26.05 16.94 -27.17
CA GLU A 197 25.61 17.07 -25.78
C GLU A 197 25.01 15.71 -25.37
N GLU A 198 25.83 14.90 -24.71
CA GLU A 198 25.47 13.60 -24.15
C GLU A 198 24.28 13.77 -23.19
N ARG A 199 23.04 13.60 -23.69
CA ARG A 199 21.80 13.70 -22.92
C ARG A 199 21.91 12.76 -21.72
N GLN A 200 21.95 13.32 -20.52
CA GLN A 200 21.94 12.52 -19.29
C GLN A 200 20.68 11.67 -19.28
N LYS A 201 20.85 10.34 -19.23
CA LYS A 201 19.73 9.40 -19.14
C LYS A 201 18.87 9.73 -17.93
N THR A 202 17.56 9.78 -18.13
CA THR A 202 16.58 9.90 -17.05
C THR A 202 16.67 8.68 -16.13
N GLU A 203 16.25 8.82 -14.87
CA GLU A 203 16.22 7.68 -13.94
C GLU A 203 15.40 6.50 -14.48
N GLU A 204 14.34 6.78 -15.24
CA GLU A 204 13.51 5.77 -15.89
C GLU A 204 14.30 5.01 -16.97
N GLU A 205 14.95 5.71 -17.89
CA GLU A 205 15.80 5.11 -18.93
C GLU A 205 16.93 4.28 -18.30
N ARG A 206 17.56 4.78 -17.22
CA ARG A 206 18.59 4.05 -16.47
C ARG A 206 18.07 2.75 -15.87
N LEU A 207 16.87 2.76 -15.29
CA LEU A 207 16.25 1.56 -14.72
C LEU A 207 15.90 0.55 -15.81
N VAL A 208 15.37 1.00 -16.95
CA VAL A 208 15.06 0.12 -18.09
C VAL A 208 16.33 -0.55 -18.61
N ASP A 209 17.43 0.19 -18.75
CA ASP A 209 18.72 -0.35 -19.17
C ASP A 209 19.26 -1.38 -18.16
N GLU A 210 19.24 -1.07 -16.85
CA GLU A 210 19.71 -2.00 -15.80
C GLU A 210 18.84 -3.26 -15.72
N ILE A 211 17.52 -3.13 -15.94
CA ILE A 211 16.59 -4.26 -16.02
C ILE A 211 16.92 -5.14 -17.23
N ALA A 212 17.13 -4.54 -18.40
CA ALA A 212 17.48 -5.27 -19.62
C ALA A 212 18.80 -6.02 -19.47
N GLU A 213 19.85 -5.35 -19.01
CA GLU A 213 21.15 -5.99 -18.72
C GLU A 213 20.99 -7.14 -17.73
N ARG A 214 20.18 -6.95 -16.68
CA ARG A 214 19.95 -8.01 -15.69
C ARG A 214 19.18 -9.20 -16.27
N LYS A 215 18.21 -8.97 -17.15
CA LYS A 215 17.47 -10.02 -17.87
C LYS A 215 18.39 -10.81 -18.78
N ASP A 216 19.27 -10.14 -19.52
CA ASP A 216 20.25 -10.78 -20.40
C ASP A 216 21.22 -11.65 -19.60
N LEU A 217 21.70 -11.16 -18.45
CA LEU A 217 22.53 -11.95 -17.53
C LEU A 217 21.81 -13.21 -17.02
N ILE A 218 20.52 -13.10 -16.67
CA ILE A 218 19.72 -14.25 -16.22
C ILE A 218 19.48 -15.23 -17.38
N ALA A 219 19.19 -14.73 -18.58
CA ALA A 219 18.97 -15.53 -19.77
C ALA A 219 20.24 -16.29 -20.19
N ALA A 220 21.42 -15.68 -20.01
CA ALA A 220 22.71 -16.32 -20.28
C ALA A 220 23.03 -17.48 -19.30
N LEU A 221 22.43 -17.46 -18.10
CA LEU A 221 22.51 -18.57 -17.14
C LEU A 221 21.47 -19.64 -17.50
N THR A 222 21.58 -20.27 -18.67
CA THR A 222 20.55 -21.18 -19.24
C THR A 222 20.40 -22.52 -18.54
N GLY A 223 21.30 -22.85 -17.62
CA GLY A 223 21.33 -24.17 -17.02
C GLY A 223 20.29 -24.37 -15.94
N ASP A 224 19.64 -25.54 -15.97
CA ASP A 224 18.62 -25.98 -15.00
C ASP A 224 19.22 -26.87 -13.90
N THR A 225 20.55 -26.99 -13.86
CA THR A 225 21.18 -27.73 -12.77
C THR A 225 21.04 -26.97 -11.46
N CYS A 226 21.04 -27.74 -10.39
CA CYS A 226 21.19 -27.33 -9.00
C CYS A 226 22.10 -26.11 -8.75
N GLU A 227 23.31 -26.17 -9.31
CA GLU A 227 24.37 -25.19 -9.05
C GLU A 227 24.13 -23.91 -9.85
N GLU A 228 23.75 -24.04 -11.11
CA GLU A 228 23.43 -22.90 -11.99
C GLU A 228 22.21 -22.12 -11.48
N ILE A 229 21.21 -22.83 -10.95
CA ILE A 229 20.06 -22.25 -10.25
C ILE A 229 20.51 -21.41 -9.04
N VAL A 230 21.39 -21.93 -8.20
CA VAL A 230 21.89 -21.21 -7.01
C VAL A 230 22.64 -19.94 -7.44
N HIS A 231 23.35 -19.99 -8.56
CA HIS A 231 23.98 -18.81 -9.16
C HIS A 231 22.98 -17.80 -9.75
N ARG A 232 21.82 -18.27 -10.25
CA ARG A 232 20.77 -17.42 -10.85
C ARG A 232 19.94 -16.66 -9.83
N VAL A 233 19.66 -17.23 -8.65
CA VAL A 233 18.76 -16.65 -7.63
C VAL A 233 19.11 -15.21 -7.20
N PRO A 234 20.38 -14.86 -6.90
CA PRO A 234 20.76 -13.48 -6.61
C PRO A 234 20.51 -12.52 -7.78
N HIS A 235 20.54 -13.03 -9.01
CA HIS A 235 20.24 -12.25 -10.21
C HIS A 235 18.75 -11.95 -10.34
N GLU A 236 17.90 -12.96 -10.18
CA GLU A 236 16.43 -12.81 -10.16
C GLU A 236 15.95 -11.90 -9.03
N LYS A 237 16.55 -12.02 -7.83
CA LYS A 237 16.23 -11.15 -6.70
C LYS A 237 16.51 -9.68 -7.02
N LYS A 238 17.70 -9.40 -7.56
CA LYS A 238 18.08 -8.03 -7.95
C LYS A 238 17.22 -7.52 -9.11
N LEU A 239 16.85 -8.39 -10.06
CA LEU A 239 15.89 -8.05 -11.11
C LEU A 239 14.56 -7.60 -10.49
N GLY A 240 14.01 -8.37 -9.54
CA GLY A 240 12.76 -8.01 -8.89
C GLY A 240 12.81 -6.68 -8.13
N GLN A 241 13.95 -6.34 -7.53
CA GLN A 241 14.15 -5.03 -6.88
C GLN A 241 14.14 -3.88 -7.90
N LEU A 242 14.77 -4.07 -9.07
CA LEU A 242 14.81 -3.07 -10.13
C LEU A 242 13.45 -2.90 -10.81
N GLU A 243 12.78 -3.99 -11.15
CA GLU A 243 11.44 -3.97 -11.74
C GLU A 243 10.43 -3.32 -10.79
N PHE A 244 10.47 -3.65 -9.49
CA PHE A 244 9.61 -2.97 -8.52
C PHE A 244 9.87 -1.47 -8.47
N LYS A 245 11.15 -1.05 -8.43
CA LYS A 245 11.52 0.37 -8.42
C LYS A 245 11.02 1.09 -9.68
N TYR A 246 11.14 0.46 -10.84
CA TYR A 246 10.62 0.98 -12.11
C TYR A 246 9.09 1.09 -12.09
N HIS A 247 8.37 0.01 -11.73
CA HIS A 247 6.91 0.02 -11.67
C HIS A 247 6.38 1.07 -10.69
N LEU A 248 7.02 1.24 -9.52
CA LEU A 248 6.63 2.27 -8.56
C LEU A 248 6.88 3.69 -9.08
N LEU A 249 7.98 3.92 -9.82
CA LEU A 249 8.27 5.21 -10.45
C LEU A 249 7.21 5.55 -11.51
N VAL A 250 6.92 4.61 -12.42
CA VAL A 250 5.92 4.78 -13.47
C VAL A 250 4.54 5.02 -12.88
N GLU A 251 4.19 4.27 -11.83
CA GLU A 251 2.89 4.41 -11.15
C GLU A 251 2.74 5.77 -10.48
N LYS A 252 3.79 6.30 -9.83
CA LYS A 252 3.77 7.66 -9.27
C LYS A 252 3.50 8.71 -10.34
N LYS A 253 4.22 8.65 -11.47
CA LYS A 253 3.99 9.55 -12.61
C LYS A 253 2.58 9.42 -13.18
N ARG A 254 2.02 8.21 -13.19
CA ARG A 254 0.64 7.98 -13.64
C ARG A 254 -0.36 8.63 -12.69
N LEU A 255 -0.23 8.41 -11.39
CA LEU A 255 -1.09 9.00 -10.35
C LEU A 255 -1.03 10.54 -10.39
N GLU A 256 0.16 11.12 -10.58
CA GLU A 256 0.35 12.57 -10.76
C GLU A 256 -0.43 13.09 -11.98
N ARG A 257 -0.40 12.38 -13.11
CA ARG A 257 -1.19 12.76 -14.30
C ARG A 257 -2.70 12.66 -14.07
N GLU A 258 -3.17 11.63 -13.38
CA GLU A 258 -4.59 11.52 -13.05
C GLU A 258 -5.04 12.64 -12.10
N LEU A 259 -4.18 13.04 -11.15
CA LEU A 259 -4.46 14.15 -10.26
C LEU A 259 -4.50 15.49 -11.00
N LEU A 260 -3.59 15.71 -11.97
CA LEU A 260 -3.62 16.89 -12.84
C LEU A 260 -4.91 16.92 -13.67
N LYS A 261 -5.29 15.81 -14.30
CA LYS A 261 -6.56 15.68 -15.02
C LYS A 261 -7.76 15.97 -14.12
N PHE A 262 -7.72 15.53 -12.87
CA PHE A 262 -8.76 15.84 -11.89
C PHE A 262 -8.84 17.36 -11.61
N GLN A 263 -7.70 18.03 -11.45
CA GLN A 263 -7.66 19.49 -11.26
C GLN A 263 -8.17 20.25 -12.50
N GLU A 264 -7.88 19.76 -13.71
CA GLU A 264 -8.42 20.33 -14.95
C GLU A 264 -9.95 20.22 -15.02
N LEU A 265 -10.52 19.12 -14.54
CA LEU A 265 -11.96 18.85 -14.59
C LEU A 265 -12.76 19.55 -13.48
N TYR A 266 -12.20 19.62 -12.27
CA TYR A 266 -12.94 20.05 -11.07
C TYR A 266 -12.36 21.29 -10.40
N GLY A 267 -11.27 21.84 -10.94
CA GLY A 267 -10.54 22.97 -10.37
C GLY A 267 -9.48 22.54 -9.36
N ASP A 268 -8.70 23.52 -8.93
CA ASP A 268 -7.61 23.29 -7.98
C ASP A 268 -8.13 22.72 -6.66
N ILE A 269 -7.46 21.67 -6.18
CA ILE A 269 -7.75 21.08 -4.88
C ILE A 269 -7.24 22.03 -3.80
N TYR A 270 -8.13 22.42 -2.89
CA TYR A 270 -7.80 23.33 -1.80
C TYR A 270 -6.56 22.86 -1.02
N SER A 271 -5.56 23.73 -0.92
CA SER A 271 -4.33 23.49 -0.17
C SER A 271 -3.97 24.65 0.74
N GLU A 272 -3.31 24.32 1.85
CA GLU A 272 -2.68 25.28 2.75
C GLU A 272 -1.28 24.81 3.11
N PRO A 273 -0.31 25.72 3.26
CA PRO A 273 1.06 25.35 3.59
C PRO A 273 1.14 24.80 5.02
N CYS A 274 1.96 23.76 5.21
CA CYS A 274 2.33 23.29 6.52
C CYS A 274 2.99 24.42 7.33
N LEU A 275 2.54 24.65 8.56
CA LEU A 275 3.08 25.73 9.40
C LEU A 275 4.52 25.49 9.91
N ILE A 276 5.13 24.35 9.57
CA ILE A 276 6.52 24.00 9.93
C ILE A 276 7.41 23.94 8.68
N CYS A 277 7.08 23.08 7.71
CA CYS A 277 7.91 22.92 6.50
C CYS A 277 7.52 23.84 5.33
N LEU A 278 6.37 24.51 5.39
CA LEU A 278 5.82 25.38 4.34
C LEU A 278 5.44 24.68 3.03
N ASP A 279 5.49 23.35 2.98
CA ASP A 279 4.98 22.58 1.84
C ASP A 279 3.45 22.67 1.78
N ASP A 280 2.90 22.84 0.58
CA ASP A 280 1.45 22.84 0.35
C ASP A 280 0.85 21.46 0.66
N ILE A 281 -0.19 21.45 1.50
CA ILE A 281 -0.93 20.25 1.86
C ILE A 281 -2.36 20.40 1.38
N HIS A 282 -2.93 19.38 0.74
CA HIS A 282 -4.36 19.31 0.48
C HIS A 282 -5.15 19.01 1.76
N VAL A 283 -5.29 20.02 2.63
CA VAL A 283 -5.79 19.89 4.01
C VAL A 283 -7.21 19.33 4.14
N HIS A 284 -7.99 19.35 3.06
CA HIS A 284 -9.35 18.82 3.03
C HIS A 284 -9.44 17.45 2.38
N ALA A 285 -8.35 16.94 1.81
CA ALA A 285 -8.35 15.69 1.08
C ALA A 285 -8.50 14.48 2.00
N SER A 286 -7.73 14.45 3.10
CA SER A 286 -7.79 13.38 4.09
C SER A 286 -7.28 13.84 5.45
N ALA A 287 -7.89 13.33 6.52
CA ALA A 287 -7.41 13.54 7.88
C ALA A 287 -6.06 12.85 8.15
N ASN A 288 -5.63 11.91 7.31
CA ASN A 288 -4.35 11.21 7.46
C ASN A 288 -3.14 12.09 7.10
N LEU A 289 -3.35 13.17 6.34
CA LEU A 289 -2.29 14.04 5.85
C LEU A 289 -1.77 15.01 6.93
N LEU A 290 -2.56 15.25 7.98
CA LEU A 290 -2.29 16.32 8.94
C LEU A 290 -2.58 15.93 10.38
N VAL A 291 -2.13 16.79 11.29
CA VAL A 291 -2.47 16.77 12.71
C VAL A 291 -3.10 18.12 13.02
N THR A 292 -4.37 18.13 13.43
CA THR A 292 -5.07 19.34 13.88
C THR A 292 -4.83 19.58 15.37
N PHE A 293 -4.83 20.85 15.77
CA PHE A 293 -4.61 21.26 17.15
C PHE A 293 -5.86 21.92 17.74
N ILE A 294 -6.49 21.25 18.71
CA ILE A 294 -7.73 21.70 19.37
C ILE A 294 -7.56 22.98 20.21
N CYS A 295 -6.32 23.39 20.51
CA CYS A 295 -6.02 24.61 21.27
C CYS A 295 -6.16 25.88 20.42
N CYS A 296 -5.63 25.87 19.19
CA CYS A 296 -5.57 27.05 18.33
C CYS A 296 -6.40 26.92 17.05
N GLY A 297 -6.83 25.71 16.66
CA GLY A 297 -7.50 25.45 15.39
C GLY A 297 -6.56 25.14 14.23
N GLY A 298 -5.24 25.33 14.40
CA GLY A 298 -4.22 25.14 13.37
C GLY A 298 -3.89 23.66 13.12
N PHE A 299 -2.99 23.42 12.17
CA PHE A 299 -2.55 22.07 11.79
C PHE A 299 -1.07 22.07 11.35
N ILE A 300 -0.49 20.88 11.25
CA ILE A 300 0.80 20.60 10.58
C ILE A 300 0.69 19.32 9.76
N CYS A 301 1.56 19.13 8.76
CA CYS A 301 1.62 17.86 8.02
C CYS A 301 2.05 16.70 8.92
N LYS A 302 1.63 15.50 8.56
CA LYS A 302 1.92 14.28 9.32
C LYS A 302 3.42 13.97 9.42
N SER A 303 4.21 14.35 8.42
CA SER A 303 5.68 14.19 8.45
C SER A 303 6.31 15.08 9.51
N CYS A 304 6.07 16.39 9.48
CA CYS A 304 6.56 17.31 10.50
C CYS A 304 6.11 16.88 11.90
N ALA A 305 4.86 16.42 12.02
CA ALA A 305 4.36 15.92 13.29
C ALA A 305 5.17 14.72 13.80
N ARG A 306 5.44 13.74 12.93
CA ARG A 306 6.27 12.56 13.23
C ARG A 306 7.69 12.95 13.61
N ASP A 307 8.32 13.83 12.85
CA ASP A 307 9.69 14.28 13.12
C ASP A 307 9.80 14.97 14.49
N ILE A 308 8.77 15.71 14.91
CA ILE A 308 8.69 16.30 16.24
C ILE A 308 8.51 15.21 17.32
N TRP A 309 7.62 14.24 17.10
CA TRP A 309 7.41 13.13 18.04
C TRP A 309 8.65 12.25 18.24
N ASP A 310 9.40 12.01 17.16
CA ASP A 310 10.62 11.20 17.19
C ASP A 310 11.84 12.01 17.69
N SER A 311 11.68 13.31 17.93
CA SER A 311 12.72 14.17 18.52
C SER A 311 12.71 14.13 20.05
N ASP A 312 13.84 14.51 20.66
CA ASP A 312 13.97 14.62 22.13
C ASP A 312 13.02 15.66 22.76
N VAL A 313 12.42 16.55 21.95
CA VAL A 313 11.50 17.59 22.43
C VAL A 313 10.10 17.03 22.71
N GLY A 314 9.70 15.98 21.99
CA GLY A 314 8.33 15.47 22.02
C GLY A 314 7.27 16.49 21.59
N MET A 315 5.99 16.15 21.78
CA MET A 315 4.85 17.02 21.42
C MET A 315 3.89 17.23 22.59
N ASP A 316 4.41 17.66 23.74
CA ASP A 316 3.59 17.95 24.93
C ASP A 316 2.86 19.30 24.82
N SER A 317 3.44 20.23 24.05
CA SER A 317 2.90 21.57 23.82
C SER A 317 2.70 21.81 22.33
N CYS A 318 1.66 22.59 21.99
CA CYS A 318 1.36 22.94 20.62
C CYS A 318 2.54 23.72 20.00
N PRO A 319 3.08 23.30 18.84
CA PRO A 319 4.17 24.03 18.19
C PRO A 319 3.77 25.43 17.72
N LEU A 320 2.45 25.69 17.59
CA LEU A 320 1.91 26.94 17.07
C LEU A 320 1.60 27.95 18.19
N CYS A 321 0.87 27.53 19.23
CA CYS A 321 0.43 28.44 20.30
C CYS A 321 1.05 28.15 21.67
N ARG A 322 1.90 27.12 21.79
CA ARG A 322 2.56 26.69 23.03
C ARG A 322 1.63 26.25 24.15
N GLU A 323 0.33 26.14 23.90
CA GLU A 323 -0.62 25.58 24.86
C GLU A 323 -0.37 24.08 25.04
N SER A 324 -0.55 23.56 26.26
CA SER A 324 -0.48 22.13 26.53
C SER A 324 -1.51 21.37 25.69
N LEU A 325 -1.04 20.35 24.95
CA LEU A 325 -1.89 19.48 24.15
C LEU A 325 -2.60 18.43 25.02
N TYR A 326 -2.13 18.22 26.25
CA TYR A 326 -2.74 17.28 27.18
C TYR A 326 -4.06 17.83 27.72
N SER A 327 -5.18 17.23 27.31
CA SER A 327 -6.47 17.33 28.00
C SER A 327 -6.48 16.38 29.20
N LYS A 328 -6.83 16.90 30.38
CA LYS A 328 -6.91 16.05 31.60
C LYS A 328 -8.22 15.30 31.68
N THR A 329 -9.27 15.83 31.04
CA THR A 329 -10.61 15.26 31.05
C THR A 329 -11.28 15.41 29.68
N GLU A 330 -12.19 14.47 29.38
CA GLU A 330 -13.03 14.51 28.18
C GLU A 330 -13.90 15.80 28.14
N ALA A 331 -14.28 16.33 29.31
CA ALA A 331 -15.01 17.59 29.43
C ALA A 331 -14.19 18.81 28.96
N GLU A 332 -12.90 18.85 29.26
CA GLU A 332 -12.00 19.91 28.78
C GLU A 332 -11.84 19.86 27.26
N GLU A 333 -11.67 18.67 26.70
CA GLU A 333 -11.54 18.47 25.26
C GLU A 333 -12.81 18.88 24.51
N LYS A 334 -13.97 18.40 24.99
CA LYS A 334 -15.30 18.83 24.53
C LYS A 334 -15.43 20.35 24.54
N ALA A 335 -15.04 21.01 25.63
CA ALA A 335 -15.13 22.46 25.75
C ALA A 335 -14.22 23.19 24.74
N ARG A 336 -13.00 22.69 24.52
CA ARG A 336 -12.05 23.24 23.53
C ARG A 336 -12.57 23.11 22.10
N VAL A 337 -13.00 21.92 21.71
CA VAL A 337 -13.58 21.66 20.38
C VAL A 337 -14.84 22.49 20.14
N MET A 338 -15.73 22.61 21.14
CA MET A 338 -16.90 23.48 21.04
C MET A 338 -16.53 24.96 20.90
N LYS A 339 -15.50 25.42 21.59
CA LYS A 339 -14.99 26.80 21.46
C LYS A 339 -14.52 27.08 20.04
N LEU A 340 -13.83 26.14 19.40
CA LEU A 340 -13.39 26.27 18.00
C LEU A 340 -14.58 26.25 17.02
N ALA A 341 -15.53 25.33 17.20
CA ALA A 341 -16.72 25.25 16.35
C ALA A 341 -17.56 26.54 16.39
N LYS A 342 -17.71 27.14 17.58
CA LYS A 342 -18.37 28.45 17.77
C LYS A 342 -17.63 29.62 17.12
N ARG A 343 -16.31 29.49 16.91
CA ARG A 343 -15.48 30.45 16.15
C ARG A 343 -15.46 30.18 14.65
N CYS A 344 -16.33 29.29 14.16
CA CYS A 344 -16.41 28.91 12.75
C CYS A 344 -15.17 28.20 12.20
N VAL A 345 -14.39 27.52 13.05
CA VAL A 345 -13.36 26.61 12.55
C VAL A 345 -14.03 25.40 11.90
N ILE A 346 -13.87 25.29 10.59
CA ILE A 346 -14.66 24.39 9.72
C ILE A 346 -14.54 22.92 10.14
N TRP A 347 -13.31 22.43 10.31
CA TRP A 347 -13.08 21.04 10.75
C TRP A 347 -13.67 20.77 12.13
N ALA A 348 -13.67 21.75 13.03
CA ALA A 348 -14.23 21.62 14.37
C ALA A 348 -15.76 21.58 14.34
N GLN A 349 -16.42 22.35 13.47
CA GLN A 349 -17.87 22.26 13.26
C GLN A 349 -18.27 20.86 12.79
N SER A 350 -17.55 20.32 11.80
CA SER A 350 -17.78 18.96 11.30
C SER A 350 -17.58 17.91 12.40
N GLN A 351 -16.52 18.05 13.20
CA GLN A 351 -16.19 17.10 14.27
C GLN A 351 -17.21 17.15 15.42
N VAL A 352 -17.61 18.35 15.87
CA VAL A 352 -18.70 18.51 16.86
C VAL A 352 -19.98 17.84 16.37
N GLY A 353 -20.34 18.08 15.11
CA GLY A 353 -21.54 17.49 14.51
C GLY A 353 -21.50 15.97 14.54
N GLN A 354 -20.37 15.38 14.13
CA GLN A 354 -20.16 13.94 14.18
C GLN A 354 -20.22 13.38 15.61
N TYR A 355 -19.57 14.04 16.56
CA TYR A 355 -19.60 13.63 17.97
C TYR A 355 -21.00 13.65 18.57
N MET A 356 -21.82 14.66 18.25
CA MET A 356 -23.22 14.72 18.67
C MET A 356 -24.09 13.67 18.00
N ILE A 357 -23.88 13.36 16.72
CA ILE A 357 -24.66 12.32 16.00
C ILE A 357 -24.42 10.94 16.60
N VAL A 358 -23.16 10.62 16.94
CA VAL A 358 -22.78 9.29 17.44
C VAL A 358 -22.93 9.19 18.96
N GLY A 359 -22.69 10.28 19.70
CA GLY A 359 -22.64 10.31 21.17
C GLY A 359 -21.27 9.91 21.72
N THR A 360 -20.19 10.54 21.23
CA THR A 360 -18.79 10.25 21.60
C THR A 360 -18.03 11.52 21.96
N GLY A 361 -16.85 11.42 22.57
CA GLY A 361 -16.00 12.60 22.87
C GLY A 361 -16.63 13.55 23.91
N GLY A 362 -17.37 12.99 24.85
CA GLY A 362 -18.08 13.70 25.92
C GLY A 362 -19.40 14.32 25.47
N PHE A 363 -19.80 14.13 24.22
CA PHE A 363 -21.08 14.59 23.71
C PHE A 363 -22.16 13.54 23.93
N GLU A 364 -23.30 13.99 24.47
CA GLU A 364 -24.51 13.19 24.45
C GLU A 364 -25.03 13.09 23.02
N LYS A 365 -25.65 11.95 22.70
CA LYS A 365 -26.24 11.72 21.39
C LYS A 365 -27.40 12.70 21.15
N GLN A 366 -27.20 13.62 20.21
CA GLN A 366 -28.13 14.67 19.80
C GLN A 366 -28.06 14.79 18.27
N VAL A 367 -28.77 13.90 17.59
CA VAL A 367 -28.65 13.73 16.14
C VAL A 367 -29.01 15.01 15.39
N GLN A 368 -30.19 15.60 15.63
CA GLN A 368 -30.61 16.82 14.94
C GLN A 368 -29.61 17.98 15.11
N THR A 369 -29.21 18.29 16.35
CA THR A 369 -28.20 19.33 16.65
C THR A 369 -26.87 19.01 15.96
N GLY A 370 -26.48 17.74 15.94
CA GLY A 370 -25.27 17.30 15.25
C GLY A 370 -25.33 17.51 13.75
N VAL A 371 -26.45 17.16 13.10
CA VAL A 371 -26.71 17.41 11.68
C VAL A 371 -26.65 18.90 11.35
N GLU A 372 -27.17 19.78 12.22
CA GLU A 372 -27.05 21.23 12.05
C GLU A 372 -25.58 21.70 12.04
N TRP A 373 -24.73 21.14 12.91
CA TRP A 373 -23.30 21.46 12.92
C TRP A 373 -22.58 20.93 11.67
N VAL A 374 -22.90 19.73 11.22
CA VAL A 374 -22.35 19.20 9.95
C VAL A 374 -22.80 20.07 8.78
N ASN A 375 -24.07 20.50 8.74
CA ASN A 375 -24.58 21.41 7.72
C ASN A 375 -23.84 22.76 7.69
N LYS A 376 -23.46 23.32 8.84
CA LYS A 376 -22.63 24.55 8.89
C LYS A 376 -21.26 24.36 8.24
N ALA A 377 -20.62 23.23 8.45
CA ALA A 377 -19.35 22.90 7.78
C ALA A 377 -19.56 22.63 6.28
N ALA A 378 -20.60 21.88 5.92
CA ALA A 378 -20.92 21.56 4.53
C ALA A 378 -21.32 22.81 3.70
N ALA A 379 -21.98 23.79 4.31
CA ALA A 379 -22.29 25.08 3.69
C ALA A 379 -21.03 25.88 3.28
N GLN A 380 -19.90 25.58 3.90
CA GLN A 380 -18.58 26.12 3.55
C GLN A 380 -17.81 25.22 2.57
N ASN A 381 -18.52 24.29 1.90
CA ASN A 381 -17.95 23.29 1.00
C ASN A 381 -16.86 22.40 1.64
N TYR A 382 -16.96 22.14 2.95
CA TYR A 382 -16.02 21.24 3.61
C TYR A 382 -16.23 19.79 3.16
N PRO A 383 -15.28 19.16 2.45
CA PRO A 383 -15.53 17.88 1.78
C PRO A 383 -15.88 16.73 2.73
N SER A 384 -15.24 16.67 3.90
CA SER A 384 -15.55 15.66 4.92
C SER A 384 -16.98 15.82 5.48
N ALA A 385 -17.47 17.05 5.68
CA ALA A 385 -18.85 17.28 6.13
C ALA A 385 -19.87 16.91 5.05
N LEU A 386 -19.59 17.24 3.77
CA LEU A 386 -20.42 16.83 2.64
C LEU A 386 -20.53 15.31 2.54
N TYR A 387 -19.42 14.60 2.73
CA TYR A 387 -19.41 13.14 2.75
C TYR A 387 -20.19 12.56 3.93
N GLU A 388 -20.08 13.15 5.13
CA GLU A 388 -20.88 12.73 6.28
C GLU A 388 -22.38 12.94 6.06
N LEU A 389 -22.80 14.08 5.49
CA LEU A 389 -24.20 14.29 5.10
C LEU A 389 -24.66 13.30 4.05
N SER A 390 -23.81 12.96 3.07
CA SER A 390 -24.13 11.91 2.09
C SER A 390 -24.46 10.58 2.78
N LYS A 391 -23.62 10.14 3.73
CA LYS A 391 -23.88 8.91 4.48
C LYS A 391 -25.19 9.00 5.26
N ILE A 392 -25.45 10.14 5.89
CA ILE A 392 -26.66 10.39 6.67
C ILE A 392 -27.91 10.27 5.78
N TYR A 393 -27.94 10.90 4.60
CA TYR A 393 -29.06 10.76 3.65
C TYR A 393 -29.17 9.36 3.05
N ARG A 394 -28.06 8.64 2.89
CA ARG A 394 -28.06 7.29 2.29
C ARG A 394 -28.65 6.24 3.24
N TYR A 395 -28.20 6.26 4.49
CA TYR A 395 -28.61 5.26 5.48
C TYR A 395 -29.80 5.73 6.32
N GLY A 396 -30.15 7.02 6.25
CA GLY A 396 -31.13 7.67 7.11
C GLY A 396 -30.66 7.72 8.56
N ILE A 397 -31.38 8.47 9.38
CA ILE A 397 -31.29 8.33 10.84
C ILE A 397 -32.69 8.11 11.35
N ALA A 398 -32.90 6.98 12.03
CA ALA A 398 -34.21 6.55 12.48
C ALA A 398 -34.96 7.71 13.17
N SER A 399 -36.21 7.93 12.75
CA SER A 399 -37.14 8.98 13.23
C SER A 399 -36.76 10.46 13.04
N GLU A 400 -35.57 10.79 12.51
CA GLU A 400 -35.10 12.19 12.44
C GLU A 400 -34.75 12.68 11.02
N LEU A 401 -34.31 11.79 10.13
CA LEU A 401 -34.02 12.18 8.74
C LEU A 401 -34.39 11.08 7.75
N GLU A 402 -35.23 11.44 6.78
CA GLU A 402 -35.62 10.55 5.69
C GLU A 402 -34.44 10.25 4.76
N LYS A 403 -34.43 9.01 4.26
CA LYS A 403 -33.46 8.58 3.26
C LYS A 403 -33.71 9.29 1.94
N SER A 404 -32.64 9.73 1.29
CA SER A 404 -32.70 10.26 -0.07
C SER A 404 -31.43 9.85 -0.81
N GLU A 405 -31.55 8.90 -1.72
CA GLU A 405 -30.43 8.42 -2.54
C GLU A 405 -29.90 9.54 -3.44
N GLU A 406 -30.79 10.30 -4.07
CA GLU A 406 -30.45 11.43 -4.93
C GLU A 406 -29.60 12.48 -4.20
N LYS A 407 -30.07 12.97 -3.05
CA LYS A 407 -29.30 13.94 -2.23
C LYS A 407 -27.99 13.34 -1.73
N ALA A 408 -28.01 12.06 -1.34
CA ALA A 408 -26.78 11.39 -0.93
C ALA A 408 -25.76 11.35 -2.06
N ASN A 409 -26.19 11.06 -3.29
CA ASN A 409 -25.31 11.00 -4.46
C ASN A 409 -24.79 12.38 -4.87
N GLU A 410 -25.63 13.40 -4.85
CA GLU A 410 -25.23 14.80 -5.09
C GLU A 410 -24.12 15.24 -4.12
N LEU A 411 -24.34 15.03 -2.81
CA LEU A 411 -23.38 15.40 -1.78
C LEU A 411 -22.08 14.59 -1.87
N LEU A 412 -22.17 13.31 -2.23
CA LEU A 412 -21.00 12.45 -2.43
C LEU A 412 -20.16 12.92 -3.62
N LEU A 413 -20.80 13.19 -4.76
CA LEU A 413 -20.14 13.73 -5.94
C LEU A 413 -19.48 15.07 -5.63
N LYS A 414 -20.18 15.96 -4.94
CA LYS A 414 -19.63 17.25 -4.54
C LYS A 414 -18.41 17.10 -3.62
N SER A 415 -18.47 16.22 -2.62
CA SER A 415 -17.34 15.93 -1.73
C SER A 415 -16.13 15.38 -2.51
N ALA A 416 -16.37 14.41 -3.41
CA ALA A 416 -15.33 13.80 -4.20
C ALA A 416 -14.68 14.79 -5.17
N ASN A 417 -15.47 15.62 -5.85
CA ASN A 417 -14.99 16.64 -6.79
C ASN A 417 -14.23 17.77 -6.10
N LEU A 418 -14.46 17.99 -4.80
CA LEU A 418 -13.64 18.87 -3.98
C LEU A 418 -12.35 18.21 -3.44
N GLY A 419 -12.02 17.02 -3.94
CA GLY A 419 -10.76 16.33 -3.65
C GLY A 419 -10.78 15.54 -2.34
N HIS A 420 -11.93 15.09 -1.83
CA HIS A 420 -11.93 14.18 -0.66
C HIS A 420 -11.56 12.75 -1.07
N ALA A 421 -10.45 12.23 -0.54
CA ALA A 421 -9.93 10.91 -0.90
C ALA A 421 -10.94 9.78 -0.63
N LEU A 422 -11.52 9.74 0.58
CA LEU A 422 -12.50 8.72 0.95
C LEU A 422 -13.77 8.77 0.10
N ALA A 423 -14.27 9.96 -0.27
CA ALA A 423 -15.43 10.09 -1.14
C ALA A 423 -15.12 9.56 -2.55
N ASN A 424 -13.93 9.84 -3.09
CA ASN A 424 -13.48 9.29 -4.37
C ASN A 424 -13.35 7.75 -4.31
N SER A 425 -12.81 7.20 -3.23
CA SER A 425 -12.76 5.74 -3.00
C SER A 425 -14.16 5.09 -2.96
N VAL A 426 -15.14 5.75 -2.35
CA VAL A 426 -16.53 5.27 -2.30
C VAL A 426 -17.18 5.34 -3.68
N LEU A 427 -17.04 6.45 -4.41
CA LEU A 427 -17.55 6.57 -5.78
C LEU A 427 -16.93 5.53 -6.70
N SER A 428 -15.61 5.33 -6.62
CA SER A 428 -14.90 4.29 -7.35
C SER A 428 -15.54 2.92 -7.11
N ASN A 429 -15.84 2.58 -5.85
CA ASN A 429 -16.53 1.33 -5.51
C ASN A 429 -17.98 1.26 -6.02
N PHE A 430 -18.66 2.39 -6.22
CA PHE A 430 -19.99 2.41 -6.83
C PHE A 430 -19.91 2.19 -8.34
N TYR A 431 -18.97 2.83 -9.02
CA TYR A 431 -18.76 2.69 -10.46
C TYR A 431 -18.25 1.30 -10.87
N ILE A 432 -17.43 0.62 -10.08
CA ILE A 432 -17.04 -0.77 -10.43
C ILE A 432 -18.21 -1.75 -10.34
N ASN A 433 -19.12 -1.52 -9.40
CA ASN A 433 -20.21 -2.47 -9.12
C ASN A 433 -21.53 -2.09 -9.80
N GLY A 434 -21.67 -0.87 -10.33
CA GLY A 434 -22.94 -0.33 -10.82
C GLY A 434 -24.01 -0.31 -9.72
N THR A 435 -23.73 0.34 -8.59
CA THR A 435 -24.62 0.31 -7.40
C THR A 435 -24.92 1.71 -6.87
N ASN A 436 -25.93 1.82 -5.99
CA ASN A 436 -26.30 3.05 -5.30
C ASN A 436 -26.67 4.20 -6.26
N GLY A 437 -27.33 3.89 -7.37
CA GLY A 437 -27.74 4.88 -8.38
C GLY A 437 -26.64 5.31 -9.35
N PHE A 438 -25.47 4.65 -9.33
CA PHE A 438 -24.41 4.85 -10.32
C PHE A 438 -24.36 3.65 -11.27
N GLU A 439 -24.28 3.92 -12.58
CA GLU A 439 -24.04 2.89 -13.58
C GLU A 439 -22.60 2.38 -13.50
N ALA A 440 -22.37 1.15 -13.98
CA ALA A 440 -21.03 0.59 -13.97
C ALA A 440 -20.15 1.32 -14.99
N ASP A 441 -19.09 1.98 -14.52
CA ASP A 441 -18.13 2.72 -15.34
C ASP A 441 -16.70 2.30 -14.95
N PRO A 442 -16.07 1.41 -15.73
CA PRO A 442 -14.72 0.94 -15.47
C PRO A 442 -13.65 2.04 -15.50
N ASP A 443 -13.81 3.06 -16.33
CA ASP A 443 -12.83 4.14 -16.49
C ASP A 443 -12.94 5.13 -15.33
N GLU A 444 -14.17 5.53 -14.98
CA GLU A 444 -14.42 6.40 -13.83
C GLU A 444 -14.06 5.71 -12.52
N PHE A 445 -14.30 4.40 -12.41
CA PHE A 445 -13.81 3.58 -11.31
C PHE A 445 -12.29 3.73 -11.13
N TYR A 446 -11.52 3.49 -12.19
CA TYR A 446 -10.05 3.52 -12.11
C TYR A 446 -9.51 4.93 -11.86
N PHE A 447 -10.12 5.93 -12.51
CA PHE A 447 -9.81 7.34 -12.32
C PHE A 447 -10.02 7.77 -10.86
N ARG A 448 -11.20 7.51 -10.29
CA ARG A 448 -11.55 7.86 -8.91
C ARG A 448 -10.66 7.15 -7.88
N ALA A 449 -10.36 5.87 -8.08
CA ALA A 449 -9.42 5.14 -7.21
C ALA A 449 -8.01 5.74 -7.27
N SER A 450 -7.56 6.13 -8.47
CA SER A 450 -6.24 6.73 -8.69
C SER A 450 -6.15 8.10 -8.02
N VAL A 451 -7.15 8.96 -8.20
CA VAL A 451 -7.23 10.27 -7.54
C VAL A 451 -7.24 10.13 -6.03
N ALA A 452 -8.06 9.22 -5.48
CA ALA A 452 -8.11 8.97 -4.04
C ALA A 452 -6.72 8.59 -3.47
N PHE A 453 -6.01 7.69 -4.15
CA PHE A 453 -4.67 7.28 -3.72
C PHE A 453 -3.60 8.36 -3.93
N ALA A 454 -3.72 9.17 -4.99
CA ALA A 454 -2.82 10.30 -5.24
C ALA A 454 -2.97 11.38 -4.15
N LEU A 455 -4.20 11.64 -3.70
CA LEU A 455 -4.53 12.56 -2.62
C LEU A 455 -4.08 12.04 -1.25
N ASP A 456 -4.28 10.75 -0.98
CA ASP A 456 -3.86 10.08 0.24
C ASP A 456 -3.35 8.67 -0.09
N ASN A 457 -2.02 8.53 -0.15
CA ASN A 457 -1.36 7.24 -0.44
C ASN A 457 -1.49 6.22 0.71
N THR A 458 -2.18 6.59 1.79
CA THR A 458 -2.55 5.69 2.88
C THR A 458 -4.04 5.32 2.85
N ASP A 459 -4.83 5.84 1.88
CA ASP A 459 -6.22 5.43 1.69
C ASP A 459 -6.27 3.94 1.33
N LYS A 460 -6.67 3.14 2.33
CA LYS A 460 -6.76 1.69 2.20
C LYS A 460 -7.85 1.23 1.25
N ASN A 461 -8.91 2.00 1.06
CA ASN A 461 -9.97 1.65 0.11
C ASN A 461 -9.45 1.84 -1.32
N ALA A 462 -8.79 2.96 -1.59
CA ALA A 462 -8.13 3.19 -2.87
C ALA A 462 -7.06 2.12 -3.14
N ALA A 463 -6.20 1.83 -2.14
CA ALA A 463 -5.21 0.76 -2.23
C ALA A 463 -5.86 -0.61 -2.48
N ARG A 464 -6.95 -0.96 -1.79
CA ARG A 464 -7.68 -2.21 -2.04
C ARG A 464 -8.18 -2.31 -3.48
N LEU A 465 -8.77 -1.23 -4.00
CA LEU A 465 -9.35 -1.17 -5.34
C LEU A 465 -8.25 -1.29 -6.41
N LEU A 466 -7.19 -0.49 -6.32
CA LEU A 466 -6.03 -0.56 -7.22
C LEU A 466 -5.27 -1.90 -7.10
N GLY A 467 -5.14 -2.43 -5.89
CA GLY A 467 -4.55 -3.75 -5.65
C GLY A 467 -5.36 -4.88 -6.30
N SER A 468 -6.69 -4.82 -6.23
CA SER A 468 -7.56 -5.82 -6.87
C SER A 468 -7.44 -5.83 -8.40
N LEU A 469 -7.26 -4.65 -8.99
CA LEU A 469 -7.04 -4.43 -10.42
C LEU A 469 -5.73 -5.00 -10.93
N HIS A 470 -4.65 -4.84 -10.17
CA HIS A 470 -3.36 -5.43 -10.52
C HIS A 470 -3.28 -6.91 -10.13
N PHE A 471 -4.10 -7.37 -9.18
CA PHE A 471 -4.16 -8.76 -8.79
C PHE A 471 -4.83 -9.60 -9.88
N LYS A 472 -6.09 -9.34 -10.25
CA LYS A 472 -6.79 -10.09 -11.32
C LYS A 472 -6.64 -9.41 -12.67
N LYS A 473 -6.52 -10.18 -13.76
CA LYS A 473 -6.64 -9.62 -15.12
C LYS A 473 -8.03 -9.00 -15.25
N HIS A 474 -8.10 -7.68 -15.28
CA HIS A 474 -9.33 -6.93 -15.52
C HIS A 474 -9.33 -6.42 -16.96
N GLN A 475 -10.50 -6.24 -17.56
CA GLN A 475 -10.61 -5.72 -18.93
C GLN A 475 -10.07 -4.28 -19.06
N ILE A 476 -9.98 -3.55 -17.94
CA ILE A 476 -9.53 -2.15 -17.85
C ILE A 476 -8.01 -2.04 -18.01
N LEU A 477 -7.26 -2.95 -17.40
CA LEU A 477 -5.80 -2.89 -17.35
C LEU A 477 -5.23 -3.88 -18.33
N ALA A 478 -4.68 -3.35 -19.43
CA ALA A 478 -3.99 -4.15 -20.44
C ALA A 478 -2.85 -4.98 -19.84
N GLU A 479 -2.14 -4.42 -18.85
CA GLU A 479 -0.98 -5.05 -18.21
C GLU A 479 -1.05 -4.96 -16.67
N PRO A 480 -1.63 -5.95 -15.97
CA PRO A 480 -1.55 -6.03 -14.52
C PRO A 480 -0.11 -6.28 -14.06
N SER A 481 0.29 -5.67 -12.94
CA SER A 481 1.64 -5.79 -12.39
C SER A 481 1.60 -6.51 -11.04
N SER A 482 2.24 -7.68 -10.95
CA SER A 482 2.36 -8.43 -9.69
C SER A 482 3.04 -7.62 -8.58
N TYR A 483 3.92 -6.69 -8.97
CA TYR A 483 4.59 -5.74 -8.08
C TYR A 483 3.60 -4.75 -7.47
N LEU A 484 2.80 -4.08 -8.31
CA LEU A 484 1.80 -3.12 -7.85
C LEU A 484 0.67 -3.82 -7.06
N ALA A 485 0.31 -5.05 -7.45
CA ALA A 485 -0.62 -5.87 -6.66
C ALA A 485 -0.10 -6.09 -5.22
N CYS A 486 1.17 -6.49 -5.06
CA CYS A 486 1.80 -6.64 -3.75
C CYS A 486 1.88 -5.32 -2.98
N TYR A 487 2.27 -4.23 -3.65
CA TYR A 487 2.38 -2.90 -3.04
C TYR A 487 1.05 -2.42 -2.46
N TYR A 488 0.00 -2.39 -3.29
CA TYR A 488 -1.31 -1.92 -2.90
C TYR A 488 -2.00 -2.82 -1.86
N THR A 489 -1.92 -4.15 -2.03
CA THR A 489 -2.50 -5.08 -1.04
C THR A 489 -1.74 -5.07 0.29
N ASN A 490 -0.44 -4.74 0.31
CA ASN A 490 0.31 -4.53 1.55
C ASN A 490 -0.15 -3.29 2.32
N ILE A 491 -0.41 -2.18 1.62
CA ILE A 491 -0.97 -0.97 2.22
C ILE A 491 -2.35 -1.28 2.81
N TRP A 492 -3.20 -1.97 2.04
CA TRP A 492 -4.50 -2.41 2.52
C TRP A 492 -4.40 -3.29 3.78
N ALA A 493 -3.48 -4.26 3.83
CA ALA A 493 -3.32 -5.16 4.96
C ALA A 493 -2.80 -4.50 6.25
N LYS A 494 -2.03 -3.40 6.13
CA LYS A 494 -1.40 -2.75 7.29
C LYS A 494 -2.41 -2.11 8.26
N ASP A 495 -3.53 -1.62 7.74
CA ASP A 495 -4.51 -0.81 8.49
C ASP A 495 -5.89 -1.49 8.59
N GLU A 496 -5.95 -2.80 8.36
CA GLU A 496 -7.20 -3.53 8.35
C GLU A 496 -7.30 -4.59 9.45
N SER A 497 -8.44 -4.59 10.12
CA SER A 497 -8.86 -5.62 11.06
C SER A 497 -9.50 -6.82 10.35
N THR A 498 -9.60 -6.82 9.01
CA THR A 498 -10.14 -7.95 8.27
C THR A 498 -9.02 -8.87 7.79
N GLY A 499 -9.27 -10.18 7.89
CA GLY A 499 -8.31 -11.16 7.37
C GLY A 499 -8.20 -11.16 5.85
N ALA A 500 -9.17 -10.61 5.12
CA ALA A 500 -9.18 -10.64 3.66
C ALA A 500 -7.95 -9.94 3.06
N ALA A 501 -7.55 -8.77 3.59
CA ALA A 501 -6.38 -8.05 3.08
C ALA A 501 -5.09 -8.88 3.17
N TYR A 502 -4.85 -9.52 4.32
CA TYR A 502 -3.68 -10.39 4.50
C TYR A 502 -3.72 -11.62 3.59
N TYR A 503 -4.91 -12.17 3.32
CA TYR A 503 -5.08 -13.27 2.38
C TYR A 503 -4.68 -12.83 0.95
N PHE A 504 -5.26 -11.74 0.46
CA PHE A 504 -4.97 -11.24 -0.90
C PHE A 504 -3.52 -10.76 -1.05
N TYR A 505 -2.92 -10.18 -0.01
CA TYR A 505 -1.49 -9.88 -0.02
C TYR A 505 -0.63 -11.14 -0.12
N GLY A 506 -0.95 -12.18 0.67
CA GLY A 506 -0.30 -13.49 0.57
C GLY A 506 -0.42 -14.11 -0.83
N GLN A 507 -1.61 -14.01 -1.44
CA GLN A 507 -1.83 -14.47 -2.83
C GLN A 507 -1.05 -13.64 -3.85
N SER A 508 -0.95 -12.33 -3.66
CA SER A 508 -0.17 -11.44 -4.54
C SER A 508 1.31 -11.79 -4.50
N LEU A 509 1.84 -12.07 -3.31
CA LEU A 509 3.22 -12.53 -3.13
C LEU A 509 3.50 -13.86 -3.83
N LEU A 510 2.53 -14.78 -3.83
CA LEU A 510 2.65 -16.04 -4.56
C LEU A 510 2.69 -15.82 -6.07
N ARG A 511 1.85 -14.91 -6.60
CA ARG A 511 1.89 -14.52 -8.02
C ARG A 511 3.21 -13.86 -8.40
N LEU A 512 3.73 -12.99 -7.54
CA LEU A 512 5.03 -12.36 -7.74
C LEU A 512 6.16 -13.40 -7.71
N ALA A 513 6.13 -14.36 -6.78
CA ALA A 513 7.09 -15.45 -6.75
C ALA A 513 7.03 -16.31 -8.02
N ASN A 514 5.83 -16.57 -8.53
CA ASN A 514 5.65 -17.27 -9.81
C ASN A 514 6.20 -16.46 -10.99
N HIS A 515 5.99 -15.15 -11.00
CA HIS A 515 6.52 -14.25 -12.02
C HIS A 515 8.06 -14.21 -12.04
N LEU A 516 8.69 -14.14 -10.86
CA LEU A 516 10.14 -14.05 -10.72
C LEU A 516 10.86 -15.38 -10.89
N HIS A 517 10.27 -16.47 -10.40
CA HIS A 517 10.95 -17.75 -10.21
C HIS A 517 10.25 -18.92 -10.90
N GLY A 518 9.25 -18.68 -11.77
CA GLY A 518 8.53 -19.73 -12.49
C GLY A 518 7.72 -20.68 -11.60
N GLY A 519 7.45 -20.30 -10.35
CA GLY A 519 6.71 -21.09 -9.37
C GLY A 519 7.55 -22.05 -8.53
N TYR A 520 8.88 -22.03 -8.71
CA TYR A 520 9.79 -22.87 -7.93
C TYR A 520 10.08 -22.23 -6.56
N ALA A 521 9.57 -22.82 -5.49
CA ALA A 521 9.93 -22.44 -4.13
C ALA A 521 11.36 -22.91 -3.80
N ARG A 522 12.31 -21.99 -3.59
CA ARG A 522 13.72 -22.33 -3.30
C ARG A 522 14.24 -21.60 -2.07
N ASN A 523 14.93 -22.32 -1.20
CA ASN A 523 15.54 -21.73 -0.01
C ASN A 523 16.46 -20.56 -0.40
N GLY A 524 16.27 -19.40 0.23
CA GLY A 524 16.91 -18.12 -0.09
C GLY A 524 16.05 -17.17 -0.93
N SER A 525 15.01 -17.68 -1.58
CA SER A 525 14.05 -16.93 -2.41
C SER A 525 12.61 -17.42 -2.20
N ASN A 526 12.35 -18.16 -1.13
CA ASN A 526 11.07 -18.82 -0.91
C ASN A 526 10.07 -17.83 -0.30
N ALA A 527 8.98 -17.55 -1.02
CA ALA A 527 7.90 -16.72 -0.51
C ALA A 527 6.99 -17.47 0.50
N VAL A 528 7.01 -18.81 0.54
CA VAL A 528 6.12 -19.63 1.38
C VAL A 528 6.15 -19.22 2.85
N PRO A 529 7.31 -19.03 3.52
CA PRO A 529 7.33 -18.51 4.89
C PRO A 529 6.57 -17.20 5.10
N LYS A 530 6.67 -16.26 4.15
CA LYS A 530 5.97 -14.97 4.21
C LYS A 530 4.47 -15.15 3.93
N VAL A 531 4.10 -15.94 2.94
CA VAL A 531 2.69 -16.20 2.60
C VAL A 531 2.00 -16.91 3.76
N SER A 532 2.60 -17.97 4.33
CA SER A 532 2.04 -18.64 5.51
C SER A 532 1.93 -17.72 6.72
N PHE A 533 2.86 -16.77 6.89
CA PHE A 533 2.73 -15.74 7.92
C PHE A 533 1.50 -14.86 7.70
N CYS A 534 1.29 -14.35 6.50
CA CYS A 534 0.11 -13.56 6.15
C CYS A 534 -1.19 -14.37 6.31
N LEU A 535 -1.23 -15.62 5.84
CA LEU A 535 -2.41 -16.47 5.97
C LEU A 535 -2.77 -16.78 7.43
N ARG A 536 -1.77 -16.91 8.32
CA ARG A 536 -2.05 -17.11 9.76
C ARG A 536 -2.68 -15.87 10.38
N ILE A 537 -2.18 -14.67 10.07
CA ILE A 537 -2.82 -13.42 10.51
C ILE A 537 -4.26 -13.37 9.97
N SER A 538 -4.45 -13.67 8.69
CA SER A 538 -5.76 -13.70 8.05
C SER A 538 -6.75 -14.65 8.74
N ARG A 539 -6.30 -15.88 9.05
CA ARG A 539 -7.06 -16.88 9.80
C ARG A 539 -7.41 -16.39 11.20
N ASP A 540 -6.44 -15.79 11.91
CA ASP A 540 -6.61 -15.32 13.28
C ASP A 540 -7.59 -14.13 13.34
N LEU A 541 -7.72 -13.38 12.25
CA LEU A 541 -8.77 -12.38 12.01
C LEU A 541 -10.10 -12.98 11.49
N GLY A 542 -10.22 -14.30 11.44
CA GLY A 542 -11.48 -14.99 11.15
C GLY A 542 -11.80 -15.25 9.67
N PHE A 543 -10.84 -15.06 8.75
CA PHE A 543 -11.08 -15.30 7.32
C PHE A 543 -10.99 -16.81 6.98
N ASN A 544 -12.11 -17.40 6.56
CA ASN A 544 -12.23 -18.84 6.39
C ASN A 544 -11.37 -19.40 5.24
N ASP A 545 -11.25 -18.68 4.12
CA ASP A 545 -10.46 -19.18 2.97
C ASP A 545 -8.98 -19.29 3.33
N ALA A 546 -8.46 -18.39 4.16
CA ALA A 546 -7.10 -18.50 4.69
C ALA A 546 -6.94 -19.71 5.62
N ARG A 547 -7.96 -20.06 6.40
CA ARG A 547 -7.96 -21.24 7.26
C ARG A 547 -7.90 -22.52 6.44
N GLU A 548 -8.74 -22.65 5.42
CA GLU A 548 -8.77 -23.85 4.59
C GLU A 548 -7.48 -23.98 3.78
N LEU A 549 -6.99 -22.89 3.18
CA LEU A 549 -5.72 -22.91 2.46
C LEU A 549 -4.53 -23.28 3.36
N LEU A 550 -4.49 -22.80 4.60
CA LEU A 550 -3.46 -23.20 5.56
C LEU A 550 -3.52 -24.68 5.89
N LYS A 551 -4.71 -25.27 6.07
CA LYS A 551 -4.85 -26.70 6.33
C LYS A 551 -4.34 -27.53 5.16
N GLU A 552 -4.65 -27.10 3.94
CA GLU A 552 -4.15 -27.74 2.72
C GLU A 552 -2.62 -27.71 2.67
N TRP A 553 -2.03 -26.54 2.91
CA TRP A 553 -0.56 -26.36 2.94
C TRP A 553 0.10 -27.17 4.06
N GLU A 554 -0.50 -27.20 5.26
CA GLU A 554 -0.01 -28.01 6.37
C GLU A 554 -0.08 -29.51 6.08
N THR A 555 -1.11 -29.95 5.36
CA THR A 555 -1.27 -31.35 4.93
C THR A 555 -0.19 -31.71 3.91
N ILE A 556 0.03 -30.86 2.90
CA ILE A 556 1.08 -31.05 1.89
C ILE A 556 2.46 -31.06 2.57
N GLY A 557 2.75 -30.09 3.44
CA GLY A 557 4.02 -29.97 4.15
C GLY A 557 4.31 -31.16 5.08
N GLN A 558 3.30 -31.74 5.73
CA GLN A 558 3.48 -32.95 6.53
C GLN A 558 3.89 -34.17 5.70
N ASN A 559 3.54 -34.19 4.42
CA ASN A 559 3.78 -35.31 3.51
C ASN A 559 5.07 -35.17 2.70
N LEU A 560 5.74 -34.01 2.68
CA LEU A 560 6.91 -33.77 1.84
C LEU A 560 8.03 -33.03 2.59
N CYS A 561 9.28 -33.41 2.37
CA CYS A 561 10.41 -32.71 2.95
C CYS A 561 10.80 -31.48 2.12
N ASP A 562 10.84 -30.30 2.76
CA ASP A 562 11.29 -29.02 2.18
C ASP A 562 12.81 -28.92 1.92
N ASN A 563 13.55 -30.02 2.03
CA ASN A 563 14.96 -30.09 1.63
C ASN A 563 15.21 -31.14 0.53
N CYS A 564 14.81 -32.39 0.79
CA CYS A 564 15.14 -33.52 -0.08
C CYS A 564 13.94 -34.07 -0.85
N SER A 565 12.75 -33.47 -0.71
CA SER A 565 11.51 -33.86 -1.38
C SER A 565 11.08 -35.32 -1.14
N LYS A 566 11.63 -35.96 -0.09
CA LYS A 566 11.17 -37.28 0.34
C LYS A 566 9.71 -37.20 0.76
N GLU A 567 8.89 -38.12 0.27
CA GLU A 567 7.51 -38.30 0.72
C GLU A 567 7.45 -39.06 2.05
N ALA A 568 6.56 -38.63 2.94
CA ALA A 568 6.33 -39.30 4.21
C ALA A 568 5.65 -40.66 3.98
N LYS A 569 6.19 -41.71 4.59
CA LYS A 569 5.51 -43.01 4.62
C LYS A 569 4.31 -42.93 5.58
N SER A 570 3.35 -43.85 5.43
CA SER A 570 2.17 -43.92 6.31
C SER A 570 2.58 -43.90 7.79
N GLY A 571 2.11 -42.89 8.53
CA GLY A 571 2.40 -42.68 9.95
C GLY A 571 3.71 -41.97 10.29
N GLU A 572 4.57 -41.67 9.31
CA GLU A 572 5.81 -40.89 9.49
C GLU A 572 5.45 -39.41 9.68
N LYS A 573 6.03 -38.75 10.70
CA LYS A 573 5.80 -37.33 10.99
C LYS A 573 7.06 -36.52 10.77
N TYR A 574 6.98 -35.54 9.87
CA TYR A 574 8.09 -34.65 9.60
C TYR A 574 8.19 -33.51 10.62
N LYS A 575 9.42 -33.06 10.87
CA LYS A 575 9.74 -31.98 11.81
C LYS A 575 9.44 -30.63 11.17
N GLN A 576 8.49 -29.89 11.73
CA GLN A 576 8.20 -28.53 11.30
C GLN A 576 9.25 -27.54 11.85
N CYS A 577 9.61 -26.53 11.04
CA CYS A 577 10.39 -25.40 11.50
C CYS A 577 9.63 -24.64 12.61
N SER A 578 10.23 -24.56 13.79
CA SER A 578 9.61 -23.92 14.96
C SER A 578 9.40 -22.41 14.83
N LYS A 579 10.15 -21.75 13.94
CA LYS A 579 10.08 -20.29 13.73
C LYS A 579 9.02 -19.92 12.70
N CYS A 580 9.21 -20.27 11.43
CA CYS A 580 8.28 -19.87 10.36
C CYS A 580 7.00 -20.71 10.34
N LYS A 581 7.03 -21.92 10.91
CA LYS A 581 5.93 -22.90 10.86
C LYS A 581 5.39 -23.15 9.44
N ALA A 582 6.28 -23.06 8.45
CA ALA A 582 5.93 -23.08 7.03
C ALA A 582 6.77 -24.08 6.21
N GLN A 583 7.73 -24.76 6.84
CA GLN A 583 8.55 -25.80 6.21
C GLN A 583 8.69 -27.00 7.17
N TRP A 584 8.82 -28.20 6.61
CA TRP A 584 8.87 -29.52 7.24
C TRP A 584 10.04 -30.35 6.73
N TYR A 585 10.63 -31.15 7.61
CA TYR A 585 11.83 -31.94 7.30
C TYR A 585 11.74 -33.37 7.81
N CYS A 586 12.16 -34.33 6.99
CA CYS A 586 12.21 -35.74 7.39
C CYS A 586 13.29 -36.01 8.47
N SER A 587 14.31 -35.16 8.60
CA SER A 587 15.38 -35.33 9.58
C SER A 587 15.98 -33.99 10.05
N LYS A 588 16.81 -34.05 11.10
CA LYS A 588 17.51 -32.84 11.61
C LYS A 588 18.59 -32.38 10.62
N GLU A 589 19.20 -33.32 9.91
CA GLU A 589 20.22 -33.11 8.91
C GLU A 589 19.63 -32.31 7.74
N CYS A 590 18.48 -32.75 7.20
CA CYS A 590 17.75 -32.01 6.16
C CYS A 590 17.35 -30.60 6.61
N GLN A 591 16.94 -30.42 7.87
CA GLN A 591 16.65 -29.10 8.41
C GLN A 591 17.90 -28.20 8.43
N VAL A 592 19.05 -28.72 8.87
CA VAL A 592 20.31 -27.96 8.94
C VAL A 592 20.83 -27.61 7.54
N GLU A 593 20.72 -28.52 6.59
CA GLU A 593 21.06 -28.30 5.19
C GLU A 593 20.19 -27.22 4.56
N ALA A 594 18.86 -27.34 4.65
CA ALA A 594 17.93 -26.31 4.18
C ALA A 594 18.18 -24.95 4.83
N TRP A 595 18.47 -24.94 6.13
CA TRP A 595 18.79 -23.72 6.87
C TRP A 595 20.03 -23.02 6.32
N ARG A 596 21.07 -23.77 5.97
CA ARG A 596 22.30 -23.24 5.34
C ARG A 596 22.08 -22.85 3.88
N ALA A 597 21.22 -23.59 3.17
CA ALA A 597 20.89 -23.36 1.77
C ALA A 597 20.00 -22.12 1.53
N GLY A 598 19.52 -21.46 2.58
CA GLY A 598 18.82 -20.18 2.45
C GLY A 598 17.51 -20.08 3.23
N HIS A 599 16.98 -21.17 3.82
CA HIS A 599 15.75 -21.05 4.62
C HIS A 599 15.94 -20.08 5.80
N LYS A 600 17.15 -19.95 6.35
CA LYS A 600 17.43 -18.94 7.38
C LYS A 600 17.05 -17.52 6.96
N THR A 601 17.30 -17.12 5.71
CA THR A 601 16.99 -15.77 5.21
C THR A 601 15.48 -15.64 5.00
N ASP A 602 14.85 -16.58 4.32
CA ASP A 602 13.38 -16.59 4.09
C ASP A 602 12.59 -16.58 5.41
N CYS A 603 13.01 -17.41 6.37
CA CYS A 603 12.40 -17.50 7.68
C CYS A 603 12.47 -16.17 8.45
N LYS A 604 13.57 -15.41 8.31
CA LYS A 604 13.72 -14.10 8.93
C LYS A 604 12.89 -13.04 8.20
N ARG A 605 12.90 -13.06 6.86
CA ARG A 605 12.17 -12.11 6.01
C ARG A 605 10.65 -12.21 6.18
N ALA A 606 10.12 -13.38 6.53
CA ALA A 606 8.69 -13.59 6.73
C ALA A 606 8.01 -12.57 7.68
N ALA A 607 8.74 -12.10 8.70
CA ALA A 607 8.22 -11.14 9.69
C ALA A 607 8.21 -9.68 9.21
N ILE A 608 8.87 -9.36 8.09
CA ILE A 608 8.96 -7.99 7.57
C ILE A 608 7.58 -7.56 7.07
N LEU A 609 7.03 -6.50 7.65
CA LEU A 609 5.65 -6.08 7.38
C LEU A 609 5.51 -5.29 6.08
N LYS A 610 6.43 -4.36 5.83
CA LYS A 610 6.42 -3.49 4.66
C LYS A 610 6.94 -4.24 3.43
N PHE A 611 6.19 -4.22 2.34
CA PHE A 611 6.53 -4.98 1.14
C PHE A 611 7.89 -4.58 0.53
N GLU A 612 8.18 -3.28 0.50
CA GLU A 612 9.44 -2.77 -0.03
C GLU A 612 10.64 -3.27 0.80
N ASP A 613 10.51 -3.27 2.11
CA ASP A 613 11.55 -3.78 3.00
C ASP A 613 11.70 -5.31 2.84
N TYR A 614 10.59 -6.02 2.63
CA TYR A 614 10.61 -7.47 2.38
C TYR A 614 11.34 -7.81 1.07
N LEU A 615 11.11 -7.03 0.02
CA LEU A 615 11.75 -7.21 -1.29
C LEU A 615 13.23 -6.85 -1.25
N ASN A 616 13.59 -5.83 -0.47
CA ASN A 616 14.97 -5.35 -0.34
C ASN A 616 15.81 -6.09 0.70
N ALA A 617 15.20 -6.87 1.59
CA ALA A 617 15.92 -7.61 2.62
C ALA A 617 16.87 -8.67 2.05
N GLU A 618 18.04 -8.82 2.66
CA GLU A 618 19.12 -9.78 2.31
C GLU A 618 18.69 -11.25 2.37
#